data_AF-A0A2W4SGK8-F1
#
_entry.id   AF-A0A2W4SGK8-F1
#
_cell.length_a   1.000
_cell.length_b   1.000
_cell.length_c   1.000
_cell.angle_alpha   90.00
_cell.angle_beta   90.00
_cell.angle_gamma   90.00
#
_symmetry.space_group_name_H-M   'P 1'
#
loop_
_entity.id
_entity.type
_entity.pdbx_description
1 polymer ?
#
loop_
_entity_poly.entity_id
_entity_poly.type
_entity_poly.pdbx_seq_one_letter_code
_entity_poly.pdbx_strand_id
1 'polypeptide(L)' 'MPDVRKDDIERAELAGSRGAAGVLRRARPAILLSTHGAPVRRACNALPREHGYEPTPVLGGEEERAPGLLRLPAGTART' A
#
# COMPACT_ATOMS: atom_id res chain seq x y z
N MET A 1 4.94 -14.50 -10.86
CA MET A 1 4.01 -13.76 -9.99
C MET A 1 4.84 -12.97 -9.00
N PRO A 2 4.49 -11.71 -8.68
CA PRO A 2 5.15 -10.99 -7.60
C PRO A 2 4.53 -11.33 -6.24
N ASP A 3 5.35 -11.70 -5.27
CA ASP A 3 4.93 -11.92 -3.87
C ASP A 3 4.94 -10.62 -3.06
N VAL A 4 5.84 -9.69 -3.42
CA VAL A 4 6.03 -8.39 -2.76
C VAL A 4 6.15 -7.29 -3.81
N ARG A 5 5.54 -6.14 -3.51
CA ARG A 5 5.65 -4.91 -4.28
C ARG A 5 6.04 -3.76 -3.36
N LYS A 6 7.14 -3.06 -3.67
CA LYS A 6 7.49 -1.80 -3.01
C LYS A 6 7.05 -0.64 -3.90
N ASP A 7 6.28 0.28 -3.33
CA ASP A 7 5.94 1.56 -3.95
C ASP A 7 6.61 2.68 -3.12
N ASP A 8 7.45 3.50 -3.76
CA ASP A 8 8.16 4.62 -3.14
C ASP A 8 7.67 5.90 -3.82
N ILE A 9 6.67 6.55 -3.23
CA ILE A 9 5.93 7.64 -3.88
C ILE A 9 6.10 8.92 -3.07
N GLU A 10 6.79 9.90 -3.65
CA GLU A 10 6.99 11.20 -3.00
C GLU A 10 5.87 12.21 -3.33
N ARG A 11 5.38 12.29 -4.58
CA ARG A 11 4.21 13.07 -5.09
C ARG A 11 3.75 12.56 -6.47
N ALA A 12 2.60 13.02 -7.01
CA ALA A 12 2.06 12.85 -8.38
C ALA A 12 2.09 11.46 -9.09
N GLU A 13 2.59 10.40 -8.46
CA GLU A 13 2.75 9.06 -9.07
C GLU A 13 1.55 8.12 -8.86
N LEU A 14 0.36 8.66 -8.57
CA LEU A 14 -0.90 7.91 -8.50
C LEU A 14 -1.19 7.10 -9.77
N ALA A 15 -0.66 7.54 -10.91
CA ALA A 15 -0.78 6.83 -12.18
C ALA A 15 -0.14 5.42 -12.13
N GLY A 16 0.99 5.26 -11.44
CA GLY A 16 1.66 3.97 -11.26
C GLY A 16 0.85 3.00 -10.39
N SER A 17 0.14 3.53 -9.39
CA SER A 17 -0.80 2.75 -8.57
C SER A 17 -2.01 2.31 -9.40
N ARG A 18 -2.60 3.20 -10.21
CA ARG A 18 -3.76 2.86 -11.06
C ARG A 18 -3.43 1.78 -12.10
N GLY A 19 -2.24 1.84 -12.70
CA GLY A 19 -1.75 0.79 -13.60
C GLY A 19 -1.56 -0.58 -12.93
N ALA A 20 -1.48 -0.61 -11.60
CA ALA A 20 -1.28 -1.83 -10.81
C ALA A 20 -2.57 -2.62 -10.53
N ALA A 21 -3.75 -2.10 -10.83
CA ALA A 21 -5.03 -2.72 -10.45
C ALA A 21 -5.14 -4.20 -10.92
N GLY A 22 -4.65 -4.49 -12.13
CA GLY A 22 -4.60 -5.86 -12.67
C GLY A 22 -3.72 -6.80 -11.85
N VAL A 23 -2.59 -6.30 -11.32
CA VAL A 23 -1.67 -7.05 -10.47
C VAL A 23 -2.26 -7.24 -9.07
N LEU A 24 -2.85 -6.20 -8.49
CA LEU A 24 -3.52 -6.28 -7.17
C LEU A 24 -4.63 -7.32 -7.17
N ARG A 25 -5.44 -7.39 -8.24
CA ARG A 25 -6.53 -8.35 -8.36
C ARG A 25 -6.05 -9.79 -8.58
N ARG A 26 -5.01 -9.99 -9.39
CA ARG A 26 -4.57 -11.34 -9.82
C ARG A 26 -3.52 -11.96 -8.91
N ALA A 27 -2.52 -11.18 -8.52
CA ALA A 27 -1.36 -11.66 -7.78
C ALA A 27 -1.48 -11.45 -6.28
N ARG A 28 -2.33 -10.52 -5.83
CA ARG A 28 -2.52 -10.16 -4.42
C ARG A 28 -1.19 -10.04 -3.63
N PRO A 29 -0.18 -9.30 -4.13
CA PRO A 29 1.12 -9.19 -3.45
C PRO A 29 1.00 -8.44 -2.13
N ALA A 30 1.94 -8.64 -1.21
CA ALA A 30 2.15 -7.70 -0.12
C ALA A 30 2.67 -6.35 -0.67
N ILE A 31 2.21 -5.23 -0.12
CA ILE A 31 2.60 -3.88 -0.60
C ILE A 31 3.36 -3.17 0.52
N LEU A 32 4.60 -2.79 0.27
CA LEU A 32 5.35 -1.88 1.11
C LEU A 32 5.25 -0.48 0.51
N LEU A 33 4.54 0.43 1.16
CA LEU A 33 4.41 1.82 0.73
C LEU A 33 5.26 2.73 1.60
N SER A 34 6.17 3.46 0.96
CA SER A 34 6.89 4.59 1.52
C SER A 34 6.26 5.88 0.97
N THR A 35 5.81 6.77 1.86
CA THR A 35 5.24 8.08 1.44
C THR A 35 5.66 9.20 2.39
N HIS A 36 6.09 10.32 1.81
CA HIS A 36 6.42 11.53 2.55
C HIS A 36 5.24 12.53 2.52
N GLY A 37 4.53 12.65 3.64
CA GLY A 37 3.45 13.63 3.84
C GLY A 37 2.01 13.07 3.80
N ALA A 38 1.11 13.69 4.59
CA ALA A 38 -0.25 13.21 4.82
C ALA A 38 -1.18 13.17 3.59
N PRO A 39 -1.17 14.17 2.69
CA PRO A 39 -2.07 14.16 1.53
C PRO A 39 -1.78 13.01 0.54
N VAL A 40 -0.49 12.75 0.28
CA VAL A 40 -0.05 11.68 -0.63
C VAL A 40 -0.40 10.32 -0.05
N ARG A 41 -0.19 10.12 1.26
CA ARG A 41 -0.54 8.89 1.95
C ARG A 41 -2.03 8.57 1.89
N ARG A 42 -2.91 9.57 2.10
CA ARG A 42 -4.37 9.38 1.97
C ARG A 42 -4.75 8.93 0.55
N ALA A 43 -4.16 9.54 -0.48
CA ALA A 43 -4.43 9.18 -1.87
C ALA A 43 -3.90 7.78 -2.23
N CYS A 44 -2.68 7.43 -1.81
CA CYS A 44 -2.08 6.11 -2.04
C CYS A 44 -2.74 4.99 -1.21
N ASN A 45 -3.49 5.34 -0.16
CA ASN A 45 -4.27 4.40 0.64
C ASN A 45 -5.59 3.98 -0.03
N ALA A 46 -6.20 4.83 -0.86
CA ALA A 46 -7.53 4.58 -1.40
C ALA A 46 -7.59 3.31 -2.27
N LEU A 47 -6.68 3.20 -3.25
CA LEU A 47 -6.73 2.13 -4.23
C LEU A 47 -6.48 0.72 -3.64
N PRO A 48 -5.48 0.48 -2.77
CA PRO A 48 -5.34 -0.83 -2.13
C PRO A 48 -6.56 -1.20 -1.27
N ARG A 49 -7.16 -0.24 -0.55
CA ARG A 49 -8.35 -0.48 0.26
C ARG A 49 -9.54 -0.93 -0.59
N GLU A 50 -9.73 -0.35 -1.77
CA GLU A 50 -10.75 -0.80 -2.74
C GLU A 50 -10.56 -2.26 -3.18
N HIS A 51 -9.33 -2.78 -3.08
CA HIS A 51 -8.99 -4.18 -3.38
C HIS A 51 -8.90 -5.08 -2.14
N GLY A 52 -9.39 -4.61 -0.98
CA GLY A 52 -9.43 -5.39 0.26
C GLY A 52 -8.06 -5.54 0.93
N TYR A 53 -7.20 -4.54 0.84
CA TYR A 53 -5.94 -4.49 1.59
C TYR A 53 -6.10 -3.74 2.90
N GLU A 54 -5.50 -4.29 3.95
CA GLU A 54 -5.45 -3.68 5.27
C GLU A 54 -4.09 -3.03 5.53
N PRO A 55 -4.02 -1.72 5.81
CA PRO A 55 -2.77 -1.04 6.13
C PRO A 55 -2.31 -1.36 7.56
N THR A 56 -1.00 -1.53 7.73
CA THR A 56 -0.34 -1.70 9.03
C THR A 56 0.95 -0.87 9.05
N PRO A 57 1.14 0.01 10.05
CA PRO A 57 2.39 0.77 10.22
C PRO A 57 3.61 -0.16 10.37
N VAL A 58 4.67 0.09 9.61
CA VAL A 58 5.88 -0.76 9.66
C VAL A 58 6.71 -0.54 10.93
N LEU A 59 6.76 0.70 11.42
CA LEU A 59 7.57 1.09 12.60
C LEU A 59 6.70 1.35 13.85
N GLY A 60 5.45 0.88 13.85
CA GLY A 60 4.46 1.24 14.87
C GLY A 60 3.94 2.68 14.72
N GLY A 61 2.99 3.08 15.57
CA GLY A 61 2.36 4.40 15.56
C GLY A 61 1.06 4.48 14.75
N GLU A 62 0.57 5.70 14.53
CA GLU A 62 -0.66 5.93 13.76
C GLU A 62 -0.39 5.82 12.25
N GLU A 63 -1.30 5.17 11.51
CA GLU A 63 -1.23 5.07 10.05
C GLU A 63 -1.01 6.44 9.39
N GLU A 64 -1.63 7.49 9.93
CA GLU A 64 -1.54 8.85 9.41
C GLU A 64 -0.21 9.54 9.67
N ARG A 65 0.69 8.98 10.50
CA ARG A 65 2.01 9.56 10.79
C ARG A 65 3.16 8.63 10.42
N ALA A 66 2.86 7.38 10.07
CA ALA A 66 3.86 6.39 9.74
C ALA A 66 4.65 6.77 8.47
N PRO A 67 5.99 6.72 8.50
CA PRO A 67 6.83 6.94 7.31
C PRO A 67 6.71 5.81 6.29
N GLY A 68 6.24 4.63 6.72
CA GLY A 68 6.01 3.47 5.87
C GLY A 68 4.85 2.60 6.34
N LEU A 69 4.11 2.04 5.38
CA LEU A 69 2.98 1.14 5.59
C LEU A 69 3.24 -0.20 4.89
N LEU A 70 3.02 -1.30 5.61
CA LEU A 70 2.84 -2.61 5.02
C LEU A 70 1.36 -2.82 4.77
N ARG A 71 0.99 -3.33 3.60
CA ARG A 71 -0.36 -3.77 3.31
C ARG A 71 -0.35 -5.23 2.93
N LEU A 72 -1.27 -5.96 3.55
CA LEU A 72 -1.52 -7.35 3.24
C LEU A 72 -2.92 -7.49 2.66
N PRO A 73 -3.13 -8.44 1.73
CA PRO A 73 -4.47 -8.82 1.33
C PRO A 73 -5.30 -9.25 2.56
N ALA A 74 -6.58 -8.93 2.57
CA ALA A 74 -7.49 -9.43 3.59
C ALA A 74 -7.44 -10.97 3.66
N GLY A 75 -7.32 -11.50 4.88
CA GLY A 75 -7.20 -12.93 5.16
C GLY A 75 -5.77 -13.48 5.23
N THR A 76 -4.74 -12.66 4.98
CA THR A 76 -3.35 -13.09 5.18
C THR A 76 -3.04 -13.26 6.66
N ALA A 77 -2.62 -14.47 7.06
CA ALA A 77 -2.19 -14.77 8.43
C ALA A 77 -0.94 -13.93 8.77
N ARG A 78 -0.97 -13.26 9.93
CA ARG A 78 0.18 -12.55 10.50
C ARG A 78 0.86 -13.51 11.47
N THR A 79 1.93 -14.17 11.04
CA THR A 79 2.79 -15.00 11.90
C THR A 79 3.84 -14.16 12.61
#